data_AF-A0A3C1SQK9-F1
#
_entry.id   AF-A0A3C1SQK9-F1
#
_cell.length_a   1.000
_cell.length_b   1.000
_cell.length_c   1.000
_cell.angle_alpha   90.00
_cell.angle_beta   90.00
_cell.angle_gamma   90.00
#
_symmetry.space_group_name_H-M   'P 1'
#
loop_
_entity.id
_entity.type
_entity.pdbx_description
1 polymer ?
#
loop_
_entity_poly.entity_id
_entity_poly.type
_entity_poly.pdbx_seq_one_letter_code
_entity_poly.pdbx_strand_id
1 'polypeptide(L)'
;EHYPRDDVFDADTHGQYYYHAHRGGELEHGHFHTFLRAGGMPEGVVPLDDPQASEPGPQGDEALCHLVAVAMDAWGDPIGLFCVNRWVTDETWAPAEAVIAMLDRFAIDHAFPNWAVNRWLTALLRLYRPHIEALILHRDQVIAAWRRTYPDRDALEDRALEITGYLPIKFDALLAQLASE
;
A
#
# COMPACT_ATOMS: atom_id res chain seq x y z
N GLU A 1 1.21 2.05 16.80
CA GLU A 1 2.65 1.96 17.17
C GLU A 1 3.37 1.32 16.01
N HIS A 2 4.44 1.93 15.52
CA HIS A 2 5.16 1.54 14.30
C HIS A 2 6.20 0.45 14.65
N TYR A 3 6.19 -0.67 13.91
CA TYR A 3 7.16 -1.76 14.03
C TYR A 3 7.72 -2.24 12.69
N PRO A 4 9.02 -2.54 12.59
CA PRO A 4 10.05 -2.27 13.60
C PRO A 4 10.23 -0.76 13.80
N ARG A 5 11.06 -0.33 14.75
CA ARG A 5 11.33 1.11 14.94
C ARG A 5 11.87 1.75 13.66
N ASP A 6 12.69 0.98 12.95
CA ASP A 6 13.15 1.29 11.61
C ASP A 6 12.37 0.37 10.66
N ASP A 7 11.80 0.93 9.60
CA ASP A 7 11.09 0.18 8.56
C ASP A 7 11.92 -1.00 8.04
N VAL A 8 11.24 -2.06 7.61
CA VAL A 8 11.90 -3.16 6.92
C VAL A 8 12.14 -2.74 5.47
N PHE A 9 13.40 -2.72 5.05
CA PHE A 9 13.80 -2.34 3.71
C PHE A 9 14.76 -3.37 3.12
N ASP A 10 14.42 -3.87 1.94
CA ASP A 10 15.25 -4.78 1.15
C ASP A 10 16.02 -3.97 0.09
N ALA A 11 17.35 -3.94 0.20
CA ALA A 11 18.19 -3.14 -0.69
C ALA A 11 18.33 -3.73 -2.11
N ASP A 12 18.05 -5.03 -2.29
CA ASP A 12 18.19 -5.70 -3.58
C ASP A 12 16.92 -5.54 -4.43
N THR A 13 15.76 -5.59 -3.80
CA THR A 13 14.44 -5.47 -4.47
C THR A 13 13.87 -4.06 -4.37
N HIS A 14 14.39 -3.25 -3.45
CA HIS A 14 13.86 -1.96 -3.03
C HIS A 14 12.46 -2.00 -2.41
N GLY A 15 11.99 -3.19 -2.02
CA GLY A 15 10.75 -3.34 -1.26
C GLY A 15 10.90 -2.80 0.15
N GLN A 16 9.82 -2.19 0.67
CA GLN A 16 9.77 -1.77 2.07
C GLN A 16 8.41 -2.10 2.69
N TYR A 17 8.41 -2.39 3.99
CA TYR A 17 7.18 -2.37 4.77
C TYR A 17 7.41 -1.90 6.20
N TYR A 18 6.33 -1.49 6.85
CA TYR A 18 6.23 -1.44 8.29
C TYR A 18 4.88 -1.96 8.77
N TYR A 19 4.77 -2.29 10.05
CA TYR A 19 3.54 -2.69 10.72
C TYR A 19 3.07 -1.60 11.69
N HIS A 20 1.83 -1.16 11.58
CA HIS A 20 1.20 -0.21 12.47
C HIS A 20 0.21 -0.93 13.40
N ALA A 21 0.55 -1.04 14.69
CA ALA A 21 -0.30 -1.67 15.70
C ALA A 21 -1.26 -0.67 16.37
N HIS A 22 -2.55 -1.01 16.45
CA HIS A 22 -3.55 -0.25 17.19
C HIS A 22 -3.61 -0.67 18.66
N ARG A 23 -3.78 0.29 19.57
CA ARG A 23 -4.01 -0.02 21.00
C ARG A 23 -5.50 -0.31 21.21
N GLY A 24 -5.85 -1.56 21.52
CA GLY A 24 -7.19 -1.94 21.96
C GLY A 24 -8.24 -2.15 20.86
N GLY A 25 -7.82 -2.46 19.63
CA GLY A 25 -8.75 -2.83 18.56
C GLY A 25 -9.27 -4.25 18.74
N GLU A 26 -10.59 -4.42 18.94
CA GLU A 26 -11.22 -5.75 18.99
C GLU A 26 -11.37 -6.39 17.60
N LEU A 27 -11.34 -5.59 16.53
CA LEU A 27 -11.52 -6.03 15.14
C LEU A 27 -10.23 -6.02 14.33
N GLU A 28 -9.47 -4.91 14.37
CA GLU A 28 -8.16 -4.78 13.72
C GLU A 28 -7.10 -4.57 14.80
N HIS A 29 -6.14 -5.48 14.87
CA HIS A 29 -4.99 -5.36 15.75
C HIS A 29 -3.95 -4.39 15.17
N GLY A 30 -3.80 -4.38 13.84
CA GLY A 30 -2.94 -3.46 13.12
C GLY A 30 -2.82 -3.86 11.66
N HIS A 31 -1.97 -3.16 10.92
CA HIS A 31 -1.80 -3.41 9.50
C HIS A 31 -0.37 -3.21 9.03
N PHE A 32 0.01 -3.96 8.00
CA PHE A 32 1.21 -3.69 7.24
C PHE A 32 0.94 -2.57 6.24
N HIS A 33 1.85 -1.62 6.08
CA HIS A 33 1.96 -0.80 4.89
C HIS A 33 3.10 -1.31 4.03
N THR A 34 2.87 -1.45 2.73
CA THR A 34 3.89 -1.91 1.78
C THR A 34 4.23 -0.83 0.77
N PHE A 35 5.49 -0.76 0.41
CA PHE A 35 6.04 0.28 -0.44
C PHE A 35 7.09 -0.27 -1.41
N LEU A 36 7.32 0.50 -2.48
CA LEU A 36 8.50 0.37 -3.32
C LEU A 36 9.28 1.68 -3.31
N ARG A 37 10.60 1.62 -3.03
CA ARG A 37 11.49 2.78 -3.11
C ARG A 37 11.95 3.06 -4.54
N ALA A 38 12.43 4.27 -4.77
CA ALA A 38 12.91 4.80 -6.04
C ALA A 38 13.72 3.79 -6.89
N GLY A 39 14.71 3.12 -6.30
CA GLY A 39 15.56 2.15 -7.01
C GLY A 39 14.82 0.94 -7.58
N GLY A 40 13.66 0.59 -7.03
CA GLY A 40 12.80 -0.49 -7.52
C GLY A 40 11.78 -0.02 -8.54
N MET A 41 11.45 1.27 -8.58
CA MET A 41 10.40 1.80 -9.44
C MET A 41 10.75 1.57 -10.92
N PRO A 42 9.76 1.27 -11.79
CA PRO A 42 10.00 1.20 -13.24
C PRO A 42 10.59 2.50 -13.79
N GLU A 43 11.48 2.38 -14.77
CA GLU A 43 12.02 3.56 -15.46
C GLU A 43 10.90 4.37 -16.10
N GLY A 44 10.98 5.70 -16.01
CA GLY A 44 10.00 6.60 -16.60
C GLY A 44 8.71 6.77 -15.78
N VAL A 45 8.60 6.17 -14.59
CA VAL A 45 7.56 6.57 -13.63
C VAL A 45 7.85 8.00 -13.20
N VAL A 46 7.00 8.92 -13.66
CA VAL A 46 7.02 10.31 -13.23
C VAL A 46 5.98 10.46 -12.13
N PRO A 47 6.38 10.93 -10.93
CA PRO A 47 5.42 11.33 -9.91
C PRO A 47 4.37 12.28 -10.48
N LEU A 48 3.13 12.19 -10.00
CA LEU A 48 2.09 13.07 -10.49
C LEU A 48 2.40 14.51 -10.05
N ASP A 49 2.61 15.40 -11.01
CA ASP A 49 2.73 16.83 -10.80
C ASP A 49 1.31 17.39 -10.55
N ASP A 50 0.90 17.44 -9.27
CA ASP A 50 -0.42 17.92 -8.88
C ASP A 50 -0.41 19.45 -8.75
N PRO A 51 -1.12 20.20 -9.60
CA PRO A 51 -1.19 21.65 -9.49
C PRO A 51 -1.87 22.14 -8.20
N GLN A 52 -2.59 21.26 -7.49
CA GLN A 52 -3.22 21.56 -6.20
C GLN A 52 -2.36 21.13 -5.00
N ALA A 53 -1.17 20.54 -5.22
CA ALA A 53 -0.30 20.08 -4.16
C ALA A 53 0.07 21.23 -3.21
N SER A 54 -0.35 21.08 -1.96
CA SER A 54 0.00 21.97 -0.86
C SER A 54 1.32 21.61 -0.18
N GLU A 55 1.73 20.34 -0.28
CA GLU A 55 2.94 19.80 0.36
C GLU A 55 3.81 19.07 -0.68
N PRO A 56 5.14 19.24 -0.66
CA PRO A 56 6.03 18.45 -1.51
C PRO A 56 6.02 16.99 -1.07
N GLY A 57 6.04 16.06 -2.03
CA GLY A 57 6.33 14.65 -1.77
C GLY A 57 7.81 14.34 -1.79
N PRO A 58 8.22 13.18 -1.25
CA PRO A 58 9.58 12.70 -1.41
C PRO A 58 9.91 12.51 -2.90
N GLN A 59 11.15 12.85 -3.29
CA GLN A 59 11.61 12.88 -4.68
C GLN A 59 12.98 12.23 -4.82
N GLY A 60 13.35 11.89 -6.06
CA GLY A 60 14.64 11.29 -6.37
C GLY A 60 14.85 10.00 -5.58
N ASP A 61 16.01 9.86 -4.94
CA ASP A 61 16.38 8.67 -4.18
C ASP A 61 15.53 8.45 -2.91
N GLU A 62 14.83 9.48 -2.44
CA GLU A 62 13.91 9.40 -1.29
C GLU A 62 12.49 8.97 -1.71
N ALA A 63 12.20 8.93 -3.02
CA ALA A 63 10.87 8.57 -3.51
C ALA A 63 10.44 7.18 -3.03
N LEU A 64 9.19 7.09 -2.61
CA LEU A 64 8.56 5.91 -2.02
C LEU A 64 7.09 5.91 -2.42
N CYS A 65 6.62 4.82 -2.99
CA CYS A 65 5.22 4.67 -3.38
C CYS A 65 4.56 3.54 -2.59
N HIS A 66 3.41 3.83 -1.99
CA HIS A 66 2.59 2.89 -1.26
C HIS A 66 1.84 1.99 -2.25
N LEU A 67 1.94 0.68 -2.03
CA LEU A 67 1.29 -0.32 -2.87
C LEU A 67 -0.09 -0.66 -2.32
N VAL A 68 -0.11 -1.22 -1.10
CA VAL A 68 -1.33 -1.61 -0.40
C VAL A 68 -1.04 -1.79 1.09
N ALA A 69 -2.05 -1.61 1.92
CA ALA A 69 -2.01 -2.00 3.32
C ALA A 69 -2.73 -3.33 3.55
N VAL A 70 -2.22 -4.13 4.49
CA VAL A 70 -2.77 -5.46 4.86
C VAL A 70 -3.20 -5.41 6.32
N ALA A 71 -4.50 -5.38 6.57
CA ALA A 71 -5.09 -5.41 7.90
C ALA A 71 -5.02 -6.80 8.52
N MET A 72 -4.71 -6.85 9.81
CA MET A 72 -4.50 -8.06 10.61
C MET A 72 -5.38 -8.05 11.86
N ASP A 73 -5.92 -9.21 12.22
CA ASP A 73 -6.55 -9.40 13.52
C ASP A 73 -5.54 -9.69 14.64
N ALA A 74 -6.05 -9.89 15.86
CA ALA A 74 -5.23 -10.18 17.04
C ALA A 74 -4.59 -11.57 17.05
N TRP A 75 -5.01 -12.48 16.17
CA TRP A 75 -4.49 -13.83 16.02
C TRP A 75 -3.39 -13.92 14.94
N GLY A 76 -3.21 -12.84 14.17
CA GLY A 76 -2.24 -12.76 13.09
C GLY A 76 -2.80 -13.18 11.73
N ASP A 77 -4.12 -13.27 11.60
CA ASP A 77 -4.80 -13.57 10.34
C ASP A 77 -5.07 -12.28 9.54
N PRO A 78 -4.84 -12.28 8.21
CA PRO A 78 -5.14 -11.13 7.38
C PRO A 78 -6.66 -11.00 7.17
N ILE A 79 -7.21 -9.84 7.51
CA ILE A 79 -8.65 -9.57 7.48
C ILE A 79 -9.07 -8.64 6.33
N GLY A 80 -8.14 -7.90 5.74
CA GLY A 80 -8.46 -7.01 4.62
C GLY A 80 -7.25 -6.36 3.95
N LEU A 81 -7.50 -5.83 2.77
CA LEU A 81 -6.57 -5.01 1.99
C LEU A 81 -7.16 -3.62 1.85
N PHE A 82 -6.34 -2.57 1.91
CA PHE A 82 -6.82 -1.22 1.69
C PHE A 82 -5.78 -0.29 1.09
N CYS A 83 -6.27 0.72 0.38
CA CYS A 83 -5.47 1.86 -0.08
C CYS A 83 -5.84 3.08 0.76
N VAL A 84 -4.85 3.93 0.95
CA VAL A 84 -4.98 5.18 1.72
C VAL A 84 -4.75 6.37 0.82
N ASN A 85 -5.06 7.55 1.32
CA ASN A 85 -4.70 8.81 0.69
C ASN A 85 -3.23 9.14 0.93
N ARG A 86 -2.64 9.97 0.07
CA ARG A 86 -1.21 10.32 0.10
C ARG A 86 -0.79 10.79 1.50
N TRP A 87 -1.55 11.70 2.12
CA TRP A 87 -1.21 12.27 3.43
C TRP A 87 -0.99 11.25 4.55
N VAL A 88 -1.58 10.05 4.42
CA VAL A 88 -1.48 8.99 5.42
C VAL A 88 -0.07 8.40 5.48
N THR A 89 0.60 8.35 4.33
CA THR A 89 1.92 7.70 4.19
C THR A 89 3.02 8.67 3.75
N ASP A 90 2.67 9.91 3.42
CA ASP A 90 3.55 10.93 2.86
C ASP A 90 4.33 10.41 1.63
N GLU A 91 3.66 9.61 0.81
CA GLU A 91 4.27 8.97 -0.35
C GLU A 91 4.46 9.91 -1.54
N THR A 92 5.30 9.47 -2.48
CA THR A 92 5.33 9.96 -3.84
C THR A 92 4.09 9.44 -4.58
N TRP A 93 3.11 10.31 -4.83
CA TRP A 93 1.89 9.89 -5.52
C TRP A 93 2.15 9.55 -6.99
N ALA A 94 1.79 8.33 -7.40
CA ALA A 94 1.92 7.85 -8.77
C ALA A 94 0.55 7.34 -9.30
N PRO A 95 0.28 7.48 -10.61
CA PRO A 95 -0.96 7.00 -11.21
C PRO A 95 -1.09 5.47 -11.08
N ALA A 96 -2.31 4.96 -11.05
CA ALA A 96 -2.62 3.55 -10.85
C ALA A 96 -1.80 2.61 -11.75
N GLU A 97 -1.64 2.93 -13.04
CA GLU A 97 -0.84 2.13 -13.97
C GLU A 97 0.61 1.93 -13.51
N ALA A 98 1.24 3.01 -13.02
CA ALA A 98 2.60 2.95 -12.50
C ALA A 98 2.68 2.11 -11.23
N VAL A 99 1.75 2.30 -10.29
CA VAL A 99 1.72 1.54 -9.03
C VAL A 99 1.45 0.04 -9.28
N ILE A 100 0.59 -0.29 -10.25
CA ILE A 100 0.33 -1.67 -10.65
C ILE A 100 1.60 -2.32 -11.22
N ALA A 101 2.36 -1.60 -12.04
CA ALA A 101 3.65 -2.10 -12.56
C ALA A 101 4.70 -2.31 -11.45
N MET A 102 4.59 -1.59 -10.33
CA MET A 102 5.46 -1.78 -9.16
C MET A 102 5.16 -3.07 -8.39
N LEU A 103 3.93 -3.61 -8.46
CA LEU A 103 3.56 -4.85 -7.76
C LEU A 103 4.43 -6.04 -8.15
N ASP A 104 4.88 -6.10 -9.41
CA ASP A 104 5.72 -7.19 -9.93
C ASP A 104 7.14 -7.17 -9.33
N ARG A 105 7.53 -6.04 -8.74
CA ARG A 105 8.88 -5.79 -8.23
C ARG A 105 8.96 -5.86 -6.71
N PHE A 106 7.81 -5.82 -6.02
CA PHE A 106 7.78 -5.94 -4.58
C PHE A 106 8.19 -7.36 -4.14
N ALA A 107 9.22 -7.40 -3.30
CA ALA A 107 9.63 -8.59 -2.56
C ALA A 107 10.48 -8.17 -1.36
N ILE A 108 10.49 -8.99 -0.32
CA ILE A 108 11.44 -8.90 0.80
C ILE A 108 12.06 -10.29 0.96
N ASP A 109 13.33 -10.45 0.59
CA ASP A 109 13.98 -11.77 0.50
C ASP A 109 14.99 -12.01 1.64
N HIS A 110 15.37 -10.96 2.38
CA HIS A 110 16.26 -11.11 3.53
C HIS A 110 15.58 -11.68 4.78
N ALA A 111 16.36 -12.12 5.76
CA ALA A 111 15.85 -12.80 6.97
C ALA A 111 15.42 -11.86 8.12
N PHE A 112 15.90 -10.61 8.13
CA PHE A 112 15.53 -9.62 9.15
C PHE A 112 14.16 -8.98 8.85
N PRO A 113 13.34 -8.59 9.83
CA PRO A 113 13.39 -9.01 11.22
C PRO A 113 12.88 -10.44 11.38
N ASN A 114 12.10 -10.95 10.42
CA ASN A 114 11.62 -12.32 10.38
C ASN A 114 11.42 -12.81 8.95
N TRP A 115 12.21 -13.80 8.55
CA TRP A 115 12.17 -14.37 7.20
C TRP A 115 10.80 -14.93 6.79
N ALA A 116 10.06 -15.53 7.72
CA ALA A 116 8.75 -16.11 7.42
C ALA A 116 7.73 -15.00 7.12
N VAL A 117 7.74 -13.91 7.89
CA VAL A 117 6.87 -12.74 7.65
C VAL A 117 7.19 -12.09 6.30
N ASN A 118 8.47 -11.88 6.00
CA ASN A 118 8.91 -11.27 4.74
C ASN A 118 8.43 -12.06 3.50
N ARG A 119 8.65 -13.38 3.53
CA ARG A 119 8.21 -14.27 2.46
C ARG A 119 6.69 -14.38 2.39
N TRP A 120 6.02 -14.42 3.54
CA TRP A 120 4.56 -14.46 3.61
C TRP A 120 3.94 -13.20 3.01
N LEU A 121 4.42 -12.00 3.38
CA LEU A 121 3.90 -10.74 2.87
C LEU A 121 4.10 -10.61 1.36
N THR A 122 5.29 -10.99 0.87
CA THR A 122 5.58 -11.06 -0.58
C THR A 122 4.61 -12.02 -1.29
N ALA A 123 4.37 -13.21 -0.74
CA ALA A 123 3.48 -14.19 -1.33
C ALA A 123 2.01 -13.74 -1.29
N LEU A 124 1.58 -13.08 -0.22
CA LEU A 124 0.23 -12.56 -0.06
C LEU A 124 -0.09 -11.51 -1.13
N LEU A 125 0.81 -10.55 -1.38
CA LEU A 125 0.62 -9.54 -2.42
C LEU A 125 0.54 -10.17 -3.81
N ARG A 126 1.33 -11.21 -4.08
CA ARG A 126 1.24 -11.97 -5.34
C ARG A 126 -0.08 -12.72 -5.49
N LEU A 127 -0.53 -13.38 -4.43
CA LEU A 127 -1.79 -14.13 -4.40
C LEU A 127 -3.00 -13.21 -4.63
N TYR A 128 -2.97 -12.02 -4.02
CA TYR A 128 -4.06 -11.04 -4.12
C TYR A 128 -3.87 -10.00 -5.23
N ARG A 129 -2.90 -10.18 -6.15
CA ARG A 129 -2.56 -9.19 -7.18
C ARG A 129 -3.79 -8.63 -7.93
N PRO A 130 -4.74 -9.44 -8.46
CA PRO A 130 -5.91 -8.91 -9.16
C PRO A 130 -6.81 -8.02 -8.28
N HIS A 131 -6.87 -8.32 -6.98
CA HIS A 131 -7.66 -7.56 -6.01
C HIS A 131 -6.98 -6.24 -5.65
N ILE A 132 -5.66 -6.26 -5.52
CA ILE A 132 -4.84 -5.08 -5.24
C ILE A 132 -4.90 -4.12 -6.43
N GLU A 133 -4.82 -4.62 -7.66
CA GLU A 133 -5.01 -3.81 -8.87
C GLU A 133 -6.37 -3.10 -8.87
N ALA A 134 -7.44 -3.81 -8.52
CA ALA A 134 -8.77 -3.23 -8.43
C ALA A 134 -8.84 -2.13 -7.36
N LEU A 135 -8.20 -2.32 -6.20
CA LEU A 135 -8.12 -1.30 -5.15
C LEU A 135 -7.32 -0.06 -5.60
N ILE A 136 -6.20 -0.24 -6.28
CA ILE A 136 -5.37 0.87 -6.79
C ILE A 136 -6.13 1.66 -7.87
N LEU A 137 -6.84 1.00 -8.77
CA LEU A 137 -7.70 1.68 -9.76
C LEU A 137 -8.85 2.42 -9.06
N HIS A 138 -9.44 1.81 -8.03
CA HIS A 138 -10.49 2.45 -7.24
C HIS A 138 -9.99 3.68 -6.48
N ARG A 139 -8.78 3.62 -5.92
CA ARG A 139 -8.12 4.76 -5.25
C ARG A 139 -8.09 5.99 -6.14
N ASP A 140 -7.64 5.85 -7.38
CA ASP A 140 -7.58 6.96 -8.34
C ASP A 140 -8.97 7.50 -8.70
N GLN A 141 -9.97 6.62 -8.82
CA GLN A 141 -11.37 7.01 -9.05
C GLN A 141 -11.94 7.81 -7.87
N VAL A 142 -11.62 7.42 -6.64
CA VAL A 142 -12.04 8.11 -5.41
C VAL A 142 -11.40 9.48 -5.30
N ILE A 143 -10.09 9.61 -5.54
CA ILE A 143 -9.42 10.92 -5.59
C ILE A 143 -10.04 11.82 -6.67
N ALA A 144 -10.29 11.30 -7.87
CA ALA A 144 -10.93 12.06 -8.94
C ALA A 144 -12.35 12.50 -8.58
N ALA A 145 -13.12 11.65 -7.90
CA ALA A 145 -14.45 12.00 -7.40
C ALA A 145 -14.40 13.05 -6.28
N TRP A 146 -13.41 12.96 -5.39
CA TRP A 146 -13.19 13.92 -4.31
C TRP A 146 -12.87 15.30 -4.86
N ARG A 147 -11.95 15.40 -5.82
CA ARG A 147 -11.61 16.67 -6.51
C ARG A 147 -12.82 17.31 -7.18
N ARG A 148 -13.72 16.52 -7.78
CA ARG A 148 -14.97 17.06 -8.37
C ARG A 148 -15.93 17.60 -7.31
N THR A 149 -15.96 16.97 -6.14
CA THR A 149 -16.85 17.34 -5.04
C THR A 149 -16.33 18.57 -4.28
N TYR A 150 -15.01 18.67 -4.14
CA TYR A 150 -14.31 19.72 -3.41
C TYR A 150 -13.18 20.33 -4.25
N PRO A 151 -13.50 21.10 -5.30
CA PRO A 151 -12.51 21.60 -6.26
C PRO A 151 -11.48 22.56 -5.67
N ASP A 152 -11.80 23.21 -4.56
CA ASP A 152 -10.93 24.19 -3.89
C ASP A 152 -10.03 23.56 -2.81
N ARG A 153 -10.00 22.23 -2.71
CA ARG A 153 -9.18 21.50 -1.73
C ARG A 153 -8.12 20.67 -2.43
N ASP A 154 -6.95 20.59 -1.80
CA ASP A 154 -5.97 19.56 -2.11
C ASP A 154 -6.53 18.20 -1.67
N ALA A 155 -6.97 17.40 -2.64
CA ALA A 155 -7.57 16.09 -2.36
C ALA A 155 -6.55 15.10 -1.79
N LEU A 156 -5.26 15.26 -2.10
CA LEU A 156 -4.20 14.36 -1.61
C LEU A 156 -3.82 14.66 -0.15
N GLU A 157 -4.16 15.86 0.33
CA GLU A 157 -3.93 16.31 1.71
C GLU A 157 -5.22 16.48 2.54
N ASP A 158 -6.40 16.16 1.99
CA ASP A 158 -7.66 16.27 2.73
C ASP A 158 -7.80 15.16 3.79
N ARG A 159 -7.69 15.56 5.06
CA ARG A 159 -7.79 14.67 6.23
C ARG A 159 -9.18 14.04 6.42
N ALA A 160 -10.20 14.52 5.71
CA ALA A 160 -11.51 13.86 5.67
C ALA A 160 -11.54 12.62 4.76
N LEU A 161 -10.50 12.40 3.95
CA LEU A 161 -10.34 11.25 3.08
C LEU A 161 -9.06 10.48 3.49
N GLU A 162 -9.20 9.53 4.40
CA GLU A 162 -8.09 8.70 4.89
C GLU A 162 -7.93 7.41 4.08
N ILE A 163 -8.98 6.59 4.02
CA ILE A 163 -9.02 5.33 3.27
C ILE A 163 -9.76 5.57 1.95
N THR A 164 -9.12 5.23 0.85
CA THR A 164 -9.69 5.37 -0.50
C THR A 164 -10.37 4.11 -0.99
N GLY A 165 -10.08 2.95 -0.39
CA GLY A 165 -10.77 1.69 -0.68
C GLY A 165 -10.38 0.61 0.31
N TYR A 166 -11.32 -0.29 0.60
CA TYR A 166 -11.11 -1.44 1.49
C TYR A 166 -11.75 -2.69 0.88
N LEU A 167 -11.03 -3.82 0.95
CA LEU A 167 -11.50 -5.13 0.51
C LEU A 167 -11.28 -6.16 1.63
N PRO A 168 -12.34 -6.81 2.14
CA PRO A 168 -12.18 -7.87 3.13
C PRO A 168 -11.51 -9.10 2.52
N ILE A 169 -10.57 -9.70 3.25
CA ILE A 169 -9.94 -10.95 2.88
C ILE A 169 -10.84 -12.11 3.34
N LYS A 170 -11.15 -13.01 2.41
CA LYS A 170 -11.85 -14.27 2.67
C LYS A 170 -11.03 -15.42 2.09
N PHE A 171 -10.06 -15.89 2.87
CA PHE A 171 -9.05 -16.83 2.40
C PHE A 171 -9.65 -18.13 1.86
N ASP A 172 -10.59 -18.74 2.59
CA ASP A 172 -11.26 -19.98 2.16
C ASP A 172 -12.03 -19.83 0.85
N ALA A 173 -12.66 -18.67 0.64
CA ALA A 173 -13.38 -18.39 -0.60
C ALA A 173 -12.41 -18.27 -1.79
N LEU A 174 -11.27 -17.60 -1.60
CA LEU A 174 -10.24 -17.50 -2.63
C LEU A 174 -9.64 -18.87 -2.97
N LEU A 175 -9.33 -19.68 -1.97
CA LEU A 175 -8.81 -21.03 -2.19
C LEU A 175 -9.82 -21.91 -2.94
N ALA A 176 -11.10 -21.83 -2.59
CA ALA A 176 -12.15 -22.56 -3.29
C ALA A 176 -12.26 -22.15 -4.77
N GLN A 177 -12.10 -20.85 -5.06
CA GLN A 177 -12.10 -20.34 -6.43
C GLN A 177 -10.90 -20.87 -7.22
N LEU A 178 -9.69 -20.78 -6.67
CA LEU A 178 -8.47 -21.27 -7.33
C LEU A 178 -8.46 -22.78 -7.55
N ALA A 179 -9.09 -23.55 -6.66
CA ALA A 179 -9.22 -24.99 -6.81
C ALA A 179 -10.25 -25.41 -7.87
N SER A 180 -11.06 -24.47 -8.37
CA SER A 180 -12.10 -24.70 -9.37
C SER A 180 -11.70 -24.33 -10.80
N GLU A 181 -10.50 -23.77 -10.98
CA GLU A 181 -9.88 -23.42 -12.27
C GLU A 181 -8.92 -24.53 -12.74
#